data_AF-A0AAP2E4M7-F1
#
_entry.id   AF-A0AAP2E4M7-F1
#
_cell.length_a   1.000
_cell.length_b   1.000
_cell.length_c   1.000
_cell.angle_alpha   90.00
_cell.angle_beta   90.00
_cell.angle_gamma   90.00
#
_symmetry.space_group_name_H-M   'P 1'
#
loop_
_entity.id
_entity.type
_entity.pdbx_description
1 polymer ?
#
loop_
_entity_poly.entity_id
_entity_poly.type
_entity_poly.pdbx_seq_one_letter_code
_entity_poly.pdbx_strand_id
1 'polypeptide(L)'
;MTISYYGDSLITQQYELIVKSKRVYFITPHASYLHSKGEKYKRPIKFNKEEKEKIFSQIGKLSWTGLEQNKDRSNGKRYYSVNVYKEDRLIDNYKVSEELLPSDFKTLYDAISSGK
;
A
#
# COMPACT_ATOMS: atom_id res chain seq x y z
N MET A 1 -1.91 -7.14 -3.85
CA MET A 1 -1.42 -5.77 -4.13
C MET A 1 -0.69 -5.27 -2.91
N THR A 2 0.43 -4.56 -3.06
CA THR A 2 1.02 -3.79 -1.97
C THR A 2 1.01 -2.31 -2.29
N ILE A 3 0.83 -1.48 -1.27
CA ILE A 3 1.00 -0.03 -1.37
C ILE A 3 2.00 0.42 -0.31
N SER A 4 3.02 1.14 -0.75
CA SER A 4 4.10 1.63 0.09
C SER A 4 4.22 3.14 -0.05
N TYR A 5 4.39 3.84 1.06
CA TYR A 5 4.67 5.27 1.08
C TYR A 5 6.10 5.54 1.54
N TYR A 6 6.84 6.27 0.71
CA TYR A 6 8.19 6.73 0.95
C TYR A 6 8.13 8.24 1.15
N GLY A 7 8.10 8.67 2.41
CA GLY A 7 8.12 10.08 2.81
C GLY A 7 9.49 10.51 3.36
N ASP A 8 9.52 11.57 4.16
CA ASP A 8 10.74 12.04 4.83
C ASP A 8 11.16 11.17 6.02
N SER A 9 10.30 10.26 6.46
CA SER A 9 10.62 9.30 7.53
C SER A 9 11.56 8.22 6.99
N LEU A 10 12.57 7.85 7.79
CA LEU A 10 13.46 6.71 7.54
C LEU A 10 12.72 5.36 7.48
N ILE A 11 11.46 5.34 7.90
CA ILE A 11 10.62 4.15 8.03
C ILE A 11 9.52 4.18 6.96
N THR A 12 9.68 3.36 5.92
CA THR A 12 8.66 3.14 4.89
C THR A 12 7.44 2.45 5.50
N GLN A 13 6.25 3.00 5.25
CA GLN A 13 5.01 2.34 5.60
C GLN A 13 4.54 1.50 4.40
N GLN A 14 4.47 0.19 4.58
CA GLN A 14 4.07 -0.74 3.54
C GLN A 14 2.88 -1.59 4.00
N TYR A 15 1.87 -1.66 3.15
CA TYR A 15 0.67 -2.45 3.38
C TYR A 15 0.49 -3.47 2.25
N GLU A 16 0.12 -4.69 2.61
CA GLU A 16 -0.23 -5.75 1.68
C GLU A 16 -1.73 -6.05 1.76
N LEU A 17 -2.40 -5.94 0.62
CA LEU A 17 -3.80 -6.22 0.43
C LEU A 17 -3.99 -7.51 -0.36
N ILE A 18 -4.62 -8.49 0.28
CA ILE A 18 -5.03 -9.75 -0.33
C ILE A 18 -6.52 -9.66 -0.66
N VAL A 19 -6.83 -9.40 -1.94
CA VAL A 19 -8.20 -9.17 -2.44
C VAL A 19 -9.07 -10.41 -2.25
N LYS A 20 -8.58 -11.61 -2.61
CA LYS A 20 -9.34 -12.88 -2.53
C LYS A 20 -9.84 -13.19 -1.12
N SER A 21 -9.00 -12.99 -0.11
CA SER A 21 -9.34 -13.28 1.29
C SER A 21 -9.84 -12.06 2.07
N LYS A 22 -9.92 -10.88 1.43
CA LYS A 22 -10.22 -9.60 2.08
C LYS A 22 -9.38 -9.33 3.34
N ARG A 23 -8.05 -9.54 3.23
CA ARG A 23 -7.10 -9.34 4.34
C ARG A 23 -6.12 -8.24 4.02
N VAL A 24 -5.77 -7.47 5.03
CA VAL A 24 -4.76 -6.42 4.96
C VAL A 24 -3.70 -6.70 6.01
N TYR A 25 -2.45 -6.53 5.62
CA TYR A 25 -1.31 -6.71 6.49
C TYR A 25 -0.41 -5.50 6.45
N PHE A 26 0.10 -5.09 7.62
CA PHE A 26 1.20 -4.17 7.73
C PHE A 26 2.51 -4.95 7.60
N ILE A 27 3.42 -4.47 6.75
CA ILE A 27 4.76 -5.03 6.59
C ILE A 27 5.71 -4.19 7.43
N THR A 28 6.40 -4.85 8.36
CA THR A 28 7.37 -4.21 9.24
C THR A 28 8.61 -3.84 8.41
N PRO A 29 9.00 -2.56 8.37
CA PRO A 29 10.15 -2.12 7.59
C PRO A 29 11.46 -2.73 8.10
N HIS A 30 12.35 -3.04 7.17
CA HIS A 30 13.55 -3.85 7.40
C HIS A 30 14.55 -3.22 8.39
N ALA A 31 14.62 -1.89 8.45
CA ALA A 31 15.46 -1.17 9.41
C ALA A 31 15.03 -1.40 10.87
N SER A 32 13.73 -1.55 11.13
CA SER A 32 13.19 -1.87 12.46
C SER A 32 13.43 -3.34 12.83
N TYR A 33 13.50 -4.24 11.84
CA TYR A 33 13.67 -5.68 12.07
C TYR A 33 15.03 -6.05 12.68
N LEU A 34 16.09 -5.29 12.38
CA LEU A 34 17.43 -5.50 12.95
C LEU A 34 17.49 -5.27 14.47
N HIS A 35 16.65 -4.38 15.01
CA HIS A 35 16.58 -4.09 16.45
C HIS A 35 15.48 -4.89 17.17
N SER A 36 14.43 -5.28 16.45
CA SER A 36 13.29 -5.98 17.02
C SER A 36 13.43 -7.50 16.94
N LYS A 37 14.32 -8.07 17.78
CA LYS A 37 14.39 -9.54 17.99
C LYS A 37 13.01 -10.07 18.44
N GLY A 38 12.20 -10.56 17.49
CA GLY A 38 10.91 -11.21 17.76
C GLY A 38 9.68 -10.57 17.11
N GLU A 39 9.77 -9.40 16.46
CA GLU A 39 8.62 -8.84 15.74
C GLU A 39 8.37 -9.58 14.42
N LYS A 40 7.14 -10.04 14.19
CA LYS A 40 6.75 -10.68 12.93
C LYS A 40 6.90 -9.69 11.77
N TYR A 41 7.54 -10.13 10.68
CA TYR A 41 7.70 -9.37 9.42
C TYR A 41 6.36 -8.83 8.89
N LYS A 42 5.29 -9.61 9.09
CA LYS A 42 3.94 -9.30 8.60
C LYS A 42 2.94 -9.35 9.75
N ARG A 43 2.18 -8.27 9.91
CA ARG A 43 1.16 -8.13 10.96
C ARG A 43 -0.22 -7.95 10.35
N PRO A 44 -1.22 -8.77 10.71
CA PRO A 44 -2.58 -8.58 10.23
C PRO A 44 -3.17 -7.31 10.85
N ILE A 45 -3.76 -6.43 10.04
CA ILE A 45 -4.55 -5.30 10.53
C ILE A 45 -5.99 -5.78 10.72
N LYS A 46 -6.52 -5.57 11.93
CA LYS A 46 -7.88 -5.98 12.28
C LYS A 46 -8.84 -4.83 12.01
N PHE A 47 -9.51 -4.89 10.86
CA PHE A 47 -10.62 -4.02 10.54
C PHE A 47 -11.96 -4.65 10.95
N ASN A 48 -12.93 -3.81 11.30
CA ASN A 48 -14.31 -4.22 11.48
C ASN A 48 -14.95 -4.61 10.11
N LYS A 49 -16.18 -5.12 10.11
CA LYS A 49 -16.83 -5.60 8.88
C LYS A 49 -17.05 -4.47 7.87
N GLU A 50 -17.57 -3.33 8.32
CA GLU A 50 -17.90 -2.17 7.48
C GLU A 50 -16.64 -1.54 6.85
N GLU A 51 -15.58 -1.40 7.63
CA GLU A 51 -14.26 -0.91 7.17
C GLU A 51 -13.68 -1.84 6.11
N LYS A 52 -13.75 -3.16 6.31
CA LYS A 52 -13.30 -4.12 5.29
C LYS A 52 -14.09 -3.95 4.01
N GLU A 53 -15.42 -3.89 4.09
CA GLU A 53 -16.25 -3.72 2.89
C GLU A 53 -15.94 -2.41 2.17
N LYS A 54 -15.73 -1.32 2.91
CA LYS A 54 -15.31 -0.04 2.35
C LYS A 54 -13.97 -0.15 1.63
N ILE A 55 -12.92 -0.65 2.28
CA ILE A 55 -11.57 -0.80 1.70
C ILE A 55 -11.61 -1.68 0.45
N PHE A 56 -12.24 -2.85 0.52
CA PHE A 56 -12.25 -3.78 -0.62
C PHE A 56 -13.19 -3.33 -1.75
N SER A 57 -14.24 -2.56 -1.45
CA SER A 57 -15.08 -1.94 -2.50
C SER A 57 -14.33 -0.83 -3.25
N GLN A 58 -13.43 -0.10 -2.57
CA GLN A 58 -12.60 0.94 -3.19
C GLN A 58 -11.57 0.34 -4.16
N ILE A 59 -10.98 -0.83 -3.84
CA ILE A 59 -10.01 -1.51 -4.71
C ILE A 59 -10.61 -1.78 -6.11
N GLY A 60 -11.88 -2.17 -6.17
CA GLY A 60 -12.57 -2.43 -7.44
C GLY A 60 -12.86 -1.17 -8.27
N LYS A 61 -12.74 0.02 -7.67
CA LYS A 61 -13.01 1.32 -8.30
C LYS A 61 -11.75 2.14 -8.58
N LEU A 62 -10.57 1.59 -8.30
CA LEU A 62 -9.31 2.29 -8.50
C LEU A 62 -9.09 2.63 -9.97
N SER A 63 -8.77 3.89 -10.26
CA SER A 63 -8.42 4.34 -11.61
C SER A 63 -7.00 3.89 -11.98
N TRP A 64 -6.87 2.63 -12.41
CA TRP A 64 -5.60 2.07 -12.88
C TRP A 64 -5.01 2.83 -14.06
N THR A 65 -5.87 3.36 -14.95
CA THR A 65 -5.44 4.20 -16.08
C THR A 65 -4.71 5.45 -15.63
N GLY A 66 -5.21 6.13 -14.58
CA GLY A 66 -4.55 7.32 -14.02
C GLY A 66 -3.22 6.98 -13.35
N LEU A 67 -3.11 5.79 -12.76
CA LEU A 67 -1.85 5.31 -12.19
C LEU A 67 -0.82 4.97 -13.28
N GLU A 68 -1.26 4.36 -14.38
CA GLU A 68 -0.42 4.00 -15.52
C GLU A 68 0.14 5.24 -16.24
N GLN A 69 -0.68 6.27 -16.45
CA GLN A 69 -0.26 7.54 -17.06
C GLN A 69 0.83 8.27 -16.27
N ASN A 70 0.89 8.02 -14.95
CA ASN A 70 1.87 8.63 -14.05
C ASN A 70 2.98 7.65 -13.61
N LYS A 71 3.05 6.47 -14.25
CA LYS A 71 4.06 5.44 -13.96
C LYS A 71 5.47 6.01 -14.11
N ASP A 72 6.33 5.68 -13.14
CA ASP A 72 7.73 6.10 -13.02
C ASP A 72 7.97 7.62 -12.95
N ARG A 73 6.91 8.43 -12.78
CA ARG A 73 7.03 9.87 -12.51
C ARG A 73 7.27 10.15 -11.03
N SER A 74 8.40 9.66 -10.53
CA SER A 74 8.87 9.90 -9.15
C SER A 74 10.10 10.80 -9.14
N ASN A 75 9.95 12.06 -9.55
CA ASN A 75 11.06 13.03 -9.54
C ASN A 75 11.28 13.67 -8.16
N GLY A 76 10.46 13.35 -7.16
CA GLY A 76 10.51 13.91 -5.81
C GLY A 76 11.08 12.97 -4.74
N LYS A 77 11.39 13.53 -3.56
CA LYS A 77 11.78 12.77 -2.36
C LYS A 77 10.63 11.95 -1.77
N ARG A 78 9.38 12.37 -2.00
CA ARG A 78 8.17 11.70 -1.53
C ARG A 78 7.42 11.01 -2.66
N TYR A 79 7.19 9.71 -2.53
CA TYR A 79 6.52 8.92 -3.55
C TYR A 79 5.79 7.72 -2.97
N TYR A 80 4.81 7.24 -3.73
CA TYR A 80 4.12 5.99 -3.49
C TYR A 80 4.62 4.93 -4.46
N SER A 81 4.73 3.70 -3.96
CA SER A 81 4.95 2.51 -4.78
C SER A 81 3.76 1.58 -4.65
N VAL A 82 3.12 1.26 -5.76
CA VAL A 82 2.03 0.29 -5.83
C VAL A 82 2.50 -0.93 -6.62
N ASN A 83 2.49 -2.10 -5.99
CA ASN A 83 2.86 -3.35 -6.65
C ASN A 83 1.61 -4.23 -6.79
N VAL A 84 1.38 -4.73 -7.99
CA VAL A 84 0.29 -5.65 -8.28
C VAL A 84 0.88 -7.04 -8.47
N TYR A 85 0.28 -8.01 -7.78
CA TYR A 85 0.71 -9.40 -7.82
C TYR A 85 -0.43 -10.28 -8.30
N LYS A 86 -0.12 -11.25 -9.14
CA LYS A 86 -1.00 -12.34 -9.56
C LYS A 86 -0.28 -13.65 -9.30
N GLU A 87 -0.89 -14.54 -8.51
CA GLU A 87 -0.30 -15.85 -8.17
C GLU A 87 1.14 -15.72 -7.66
N ASP A 88 1.36 -14.80 -6.72
CA ASP A 88 2.67 -14.48 -6.12
C ASP A 88 3.73 -13.93 -7.08
N ARG A 89 3.38 -13.71 -8.36
CA ARG A 89 4.23 -13.04 -9.34
C ARG A 89 3.89 -11.56 -9.40
N LEU A 90 4.90 -10.72 -9.29
CA LEU A 90 4.77 -9.29 -9.56
C LEU A 90 4.42 -9.12 -11.04
N ILE A 91 3.25 -8.56 -11.32
CA ILE A 91 2.81 -8.30 -12.70
C ILE A 91 3.05 -6.84 -13.07
N ASP A 92 2.91 -5.93 -12.11
CA ASP A 92 3.12 -4.50 -12.32
C ASP A 92 3.67 -3.81 -11.07
N ASN A 93 4.49 -2.80 -11.31
CA ASN A 93 4.98 -1.85 -10.32
C ASN A 93 4.72 -0.44 -10.84
N TYR A 94 4.16 0.41 -9.99
CA TYR A 94 3.92 1.81 -10.27
C TYR A 94 4.60 2.64 -9.21
N LYS A 95 5.56 3.45 -9.62
CA LYS A 95 6.21 4.43 -8.77
C LYS A 95 5.74 5.83 -9.15
N VAL A 96 5.05 6.51 -8.25
CA VAL A 96 4.36 7.78 -8.55
C VAL A 96 4.66 8.79 -7.43
N SER A 97 5.01 10.03 -7.78
CA SER A 97 5.14 11.12 -6.81
C SER A 97 3.85 11.31 -6.01
N GLU A 98 3.95 11.76 -4.76
CA GLU A 98 2.80 12.04 -3.89
C GLU A 98 1.76 12.97 -4.53
N GLU A 99 2.19 13.96 -5.32
CA GLU A 99 1.34 14.94 -5.99
C GLU A 99 0.58 14.39 -7.20
N LEU A 100 1.09 13.31 -7.80
CA LEU A 100 0.54 12.70 -9.01
C LEU A 100 -0.23 11.42 -8.73
N LEU A 101 -0.32 11.01 -7.45
CA LEU A 101 -1.09 9.85 -7.06
C LEU A 101 -2.59 10.13 -7.28
N PRO A 102 -3.33 9.27 -8.00
CA PRO A 102 -4.77 9.45 -8.14
C PRO A 102 -5.46 9.47 -6.77
N SER A 103 -6.47 10.34 -6.62
CA SER A 103 -7.21 10.57 -5.38
C SER A 103 -7.73 9.29 -4.72
N ASP A 104 -8.11 8.32 -5.53
CA ASP A 104 -8.70 7.05 -5.10
C ASP A 104 -7.66 6.17 -4.41
N PHE A 105 -6.42 6.16 -4.90
CA PHE A 105 -5.30 5.45 -4.25
C PHE A 105 -4.90 6.14 -2.94
N LYS A 106 -4.92 7.48 -2.90
CA LYS A 106 -4.67 8.24 -1.68
C LYS A 106 -5.72 7.94 -0.62
N THR A 107 -6.99 7.97 -1.00
CA THR A 107 -8.12 7.65 -0.10
C THR A 107 -8.03 6.22 0.43
N LEU A 108 -7.63 5.26 -0.42
CA LEU A 108 -7.41 3.88 -0.01
C LEU A 108 -6.28 3.78 1.02
N TYR A 109 -5.15 4.46 0.77
CA TYR A 109 -4.02 4.48 1.69
C TYR A 109 -4.40 5.07 3.06
N ASP A 110 -5.11 6.20 3.04
CA ASP A 110 -5.57 6.88 4.26
C ASP A 110 -6.55 5.99 5.05
N ALA A 111 -7.46 5.29 4.38
CA ALA A 111 -8.38 4.36 5.02
C ALA A 111 -7.67 3.18 5.69
N ILE A 112 -6.59 2.68 5.08
CA ILE A 112 -5.80 1.57 5.64
C ILE A 112 -4.94 2.06 6.81
N SER A 113 -4.30 3.21 6.66
CA SER A 113 -3.39 3.76 7.68
C SER A 113 -4.13 4.25 8.93
N SER A 114 -5.37 4.72 8.78
CA SER A 114 -6.21 5.16 9.90
C SER A 114 -6.74 4.02 10.78
N GLY A 115 -6.76 2.78 10.28
CA GLY A 115 -7.20 1.61 11.05
C GLY A 115 -6.10 0.95 11.90
N LYS A 116 -5.01 1.69 12.17
CA LYS A 116 -3.87 1.25 12.97
C LYS A 116 -4.05 1.61 14.45
#